data_AF-A0A1B8EH30-F1
#
_entry.id   AF-A0A1B8EH30-F1
#
_cell.length_a   1.000
_cell.length_b   1.000
_cell.length_c   1.000
_cell.angle_alpha   90.00
_cell.angle_beta   90.00
_cell.angle_gamma   90.00
#
_symmetry.space_group_name_H-M   'P 1'
#
loop_
_entity.id
_entity.type
_entity.pdbx_description
1 polymer ?
#
loop_
_entity_poly.entity_id
_entity_poly.type
_entity_poly.pdbx_seq_one_letter_code
_entity_poly.pdbx_strand_id
1 'polypeptide(L)'
;MGIRCKTRKLVSNTSSSKDPDPKLIHLSAAGPCSIEQYVAKKDRFRVAPTNKIPVSWPHDDKTRSFTDRQGVFDDALEDSTRDALKKFGIECRRTDVKKLTQRGFPEAEERTVVIQTRETQTDTTRWQEAVDCINEIINDAAAQAGTTMGVELESPYQWYYDISSAISPGTSIHKASLQIEHVVEAEVRKSCSGLWKSIAYHNRQHKLADSANIGFPSLTGVVKPTVIVFVTPGSMAHWGEVEAQIRRAIEAIRFEGDVEIALEILPGFNTPSTRSSTEYTPTTSRHPKCLIPVPIEVVWLLWLSSNTRG
;
A
#
# COMPACT_ATOMS: atom_id res chain seq x y z
N MET A 1 26.73 14.61 10.41
CA MET A 1 25.72 13.54 10.29
C MET A 1 24.33 14.18 10.33
N GLY A 2 23.29 13.51 9.84
CA GLY A 2 21.95 14.07 9.67
C GLY A 2 20.89 12.99 9.44
N ILE A 3 19.72 13.38 8.93
CA ILE A 3 18.62 12.46 8.65
C ILE A 3 18.71 11.99 7.20
N ARG A 4 18.74 10.66 7.00
CA ARG A 4 18.65 10.04 5.67
C ARG A 4 17.21 9.61 5.41
N CYS A 5 16.64 10.07 4.30
CA CYS A 5 15.25 9.77 3.96
C CYS A 5 15.17 8.76 2.81
N LYS A 6 14.63 7.56 3.08
CA LYS A 6 14.46 6.51 2.07
C LYS A 6 13.05 6.51 1.49
N THR A 7 12.95 6.27 0.18
CA THR A 7 11.66 6.04 -0.49
C THR A 7 11.65 4.68 -1.14
N ARG A 8 10.45 4.13 -1.34
CA ARG A 8 10.28 2.88 -2.10
C ARG A 8 10.52 3.17 -3.58
N LYS A 9 11.41 2.38 -4.21
CA LYS A 9 11.75 2.53 -5.63
C LYS A 9 10.56 2.17 -6.51
N LEU A 10 10.38 2.94 -7.59
CA LEU A 10 9.41 2.64 -8.64
C LEU A 10 9.90 1.45 -9.47
N VAL A 11 8.95 0.62 -9.90
CA VAL A 11 9.21 -0.53 -10.76
C VAL A 11 9.07 -0.06 -12.20
N SER A 12 10.13 -0.19 -12.99
CA SER A 12 10.08 0.12 -14.42
C SER A 12 9.40 -1.03 -15.16
N ASN A 13 8.29 -0.74 -15.84
CA ASN A 13 7.60 -1.71 -16.69
C ASN A 13 8.25 -1.86 -18.08
N THR A 14 9.42 -1.26 -18.30
CA THR A 14 10.15 -1.33 -19.58
C THR A 14 11.32 -2.29 -19.47
N SER A 15 11.33 -3.33 -20.29
CA SER A 15 12.46 -4.22 -20.49
C SER A 15 13.68 -3.47 -21.07
N SER A 16 14.87 -3.76 -20.52
CA SER A 16 16.23 -3.31 -20.95
C SER A 16 16.55 -1.81 -20.77
N SER A 17 17.76 -1.35 -20.38
CA SER A 17 19.12 -1.89 -20.50
C SER A 17 20.04 -1.43 -19.35
N LYS A 18 21.24 -2.00 -19.30
CA LYS A 18 22.35 -1.77 -18.34
C LYS A 18 22.97 -0.37 -18.49
N ASP A 19 22.96 0.44 -17.43
CA ASP A 19 24.07 1.28 -16.90
C ASP A 19 23.58 2.23 -15.77
N PRO A 20 24.47 2.88 -14.98
CA PRO A 20 24.16 3.26 -13.60
C PRO A 20 23.34 4.55 -13.46
N ASP A 21 22.49 4.51 -12.43
CA ASP A 21 21.51 5.50 -11.90
C ASP A 21 21.42 6.91 -12.50
N PRO A 22 20.28 7.19 -13.18
CA PRO A 22 19.49 8.40 -12.91
C PRO A 22 17.98 8.09 -12.79
N LYS A 23 17.60 7.06 -12.01
CA LYS A 23 16.26 6.41 -12.12
C LYS A 23 15.07 7.11 -11.48
N LEU A 24 15.23 8.29 -10.88
CA LEU A 24 14.10 9.09 -10.36
C LEU A 24 13.52 10.09 -11.38
N ILE A 25 14.21 10.34 -12.49
CA ILE A 25 13.82 11.37 -13.48
C ILE A 25 12.84 10.83 -14.53
N HIS A 26 12.77 9.51 -14.75
CA HIS A 26 11.96 8.97 -15.85
C HIS A 26 10.44 8.99 -15.63
N LEU A 27 9.94 9.27 -14.42
CA LEU A 27 8.50 9.35 -14.14
C LEU A 27 7.97 10.78 -13.96
N SER A 28 8.82 11.81 -13.87
CA SER A 28 8.35 13.18 -14.15
C SER A 28 7.90 13.32 -15.63
N ALA A 29 8.42 12.46 -16.51
CA ALA A 29 8.06 12.43 -17.93
C ALA A 29 6.70 11.75 -18.24
N ALA A 30 6.13 10.96 -17.32
CA ALA A 30 4.93 10.14 -17.58
C ALA A 30 3.59 10.87 -17.32
N GLY A 31 3.62 12.18 -17.05
CA GLY A 31 2.44 12.96 -16.70
C GLY A 31 1.90 12.66 -15.29
N PRO A 32 0.85 13.37 -14.85
CA PRO A 32 0.20 13.11 -13.57
C PRO A 32 -0.49 11.75 -13.57
N CYS A 33 -0.46 11.05 -12.44
CA CYS A 33 -1.18 9.78 -12.23
C CYS A 33 -1.94 9.81 -10.91
N SER A 34 -2.87 8.86 -10.73
CA SER A 34 -3.60 8.76 -9.46
C SER A 34 -2.66 8.26 -8.36
N ILE A 35 -2.97 8.57 -7.09
CA ILE A 35 -2.16 8.07 -5.98
C ILE A 35 -2.14 6.52 -5.94
N GLU A 36 -3.26 5.88 -6.26
CA GLU A 36 -3.36 4.41 -6.33
C GLU A 36 -2.45 3.85 -7.42
N GLN A 37 -2.42 4.48 -8.60
CA GLN A 37 -1.52 4.08 -9.69
C GLN A 37 -0.06 4.24 -9.27
N TYR A 38 0.26 5.34 -8.58
CA TYR A 38 1.62 5.60 -8.10
C TYR A 38 2.08 4.57 -7.07
N VAL A 39 1.23 4.23 -6.09
CA VAL A 39 1.53 3.23 -5.06
C VAL A 39 1.65 1.84 -5.66
N ALA A 40 0.74 1.44 -6.55
CA ALA A 40 0.79 0.13 -7.20
C ALA A 40 2.06 -0.07 -8.04
N LYS A 41 2.52 0.97 -8.76
CA LYS A 41 3.80 0.93 -9.51
C LYS A 41 5.04 0.79 -8.64
N LYS A 42 4.93 0.91 -7.32
CA LYS A 42 6.02 0.67 -6.37
C LYS A 42 6.03 -0.75 -5.81
N ASP A 43 5.00 -1.55 -6.08
CA ASP A 43 4.89 -2.92 -5.62
C ASP A 43 5.08 -3.91 -6.78
N ARG A 44 6.32 -4.34 -7.03
CA ARG A 44 6.62 -5.31 -8.10
C ARG A 44 6.04 -6.71 -7.85
N PHE A 45 5.64 -6.98 -6.62
CA PHE A 45 5.19 -8.30 -6.18
C PHE A 45 3.67 -8.40 -6.15
N ARG A 46 2.97 -7.43 -6.76
CA ARG A 46 1.54 -7.45 -6.97
C ARG A 46 1.21 -6.79 -8.30
N VAL A 47 0.62 -7.54 -9.22
CA VAL A 47 0.36 -7.09 -10.58
C VAL A 47 -1.09 -7.40 -10.95
N ALA A 48 -1.74 -6.45 -11.63
CA ALA A 48 -3.05 -6.63 -12.25
C ALA A 48 -2.93 -6.46 -13.78
N PRO A 49 -3.85 -7.03 -14.56
CA PRO A 49 -3.87 -6.86 -16.02
C PRO A 49 -3.97 -5.41 -16.43
N THR A 50 -3.32 -5.08 -17.55
CA THR A 50 -3.46 -3.85 -18.36
C THR A 50 -4.27 -2.71 -17.73
N ASN A 51 -3.58 -1.63 -17.30
CA ASN A 51 -4.15 -0.40 -16.74
C ASN A 51 -5.03 -0.54 -15.48
N LYS A 52 -5.39 -1.76 -15.06
CA LYS A 52 -6.03 -1.98 -13.75
C LYS A 52 -4.98 -1.85 -12.66
N ILE A 53 -5.43 -1.34 -11.53
CA ILE A 53 -4.63 -1.20 -10.33
C ILE A 53 -5.11 -2.31 -9.40
N PRO A 54 -4.22 -3.14 -8.83
CA PRO A 54 -4.62 -4.05 -7.78
C PRO A 54 -5.32 -3.31 -6.64
N VAL A 55 -6.33 -3.91 -6.02
CA VAL A 55 -7.11 -3.24 -4.96
C VAL A 55 -6.19 -2.91 -3.79
N SER A 56 -5.88 -1.62 -3.62
CA SER A 56 -4.85 -1.14 -2.69
C SER A 56 -5.12 -1.65 -1.26
N TRP A 57 -4.06 -2.11 -0.58
CA TRP A 57 -4.15 -2.44 0.83
C TRP A 57 -4.19 -1.15 1.67
N PRO A 58 -5.02 -1.05 2.72
CA PRO A 58 -5.99 -2.04 3.17
C PRO A 58 -7.26 -2.10 2.31
N HIS A 59 -7.74 -3.31 2.06
CA HIS A 59 -9.02 -3.59 1.41
C HIS A 59 -9.90 -4.45 2.31
N ASP A 60 -11.20 -4.45 2.00
CA ASP A 60 -12.16 -5.33 2.66
C ASP A 60 -12.42 -6.55 1.76
N ASP A 61 -12.48 -7.73 2.38
CA ASP A 61 -12.78 -8.99 1.71
C ASP A 61 -14.19 -9.42 2.13
N LYS A 62 -15.14 -9.36 1.18
CA LYS A 62 -16.55 -9.72 1.40
C LYS A 62 -16.87 -11.14 0.95
N THR A 63 -15.85 -11.97 0.71
CA THR A 63 -16.04 -13.36 0.29
C THR A 63 -16.76 -14.13 1.39
N ARG A 64 -17.94 -14.69 1.10
CA ARG A 64 -18.65 -15.57 2.04
C ARG A 64 -17.94 -16.93 2.09
N SER A 65 -17.82 -17.50 3.28
CA SER A 65 -17.08 -18.75 3.47
C SER A 65 -17.79 -19.96 2.86
N PHE A 66 -16.98 -20.83 2.25
CA PHE A 66 -17.23 -22.22 1.83
C PHE A 66 -18.21 -22.57 0.69
N THR A 67 -19.08 -21.67 0.21
CA THR A 67 -20.06 -22.05 -0.85
C THR A 67 -19.85 -21.42 -2.23
N ASP A 68 -19.00 -20.40 -2.35
CA ASP A 68 -18.87 -19.61 -3.59
C ASP A 68 -17.66 -20.00 -4.45
N ARG A 69 -17.00 -21.12 -4.13
CA ARG A 69 -15.79 -21.61 -4.80
C ARG A 69 -16.03 -22.09 -6.24
N GLN A 70 -17.28 -22.17 -6.69
CA GLN A 70 -17.71 -22.83 -7.92
C GLN A 70 -18.68 -21.94 -8.71
N GLY A 71 -18.28 -20.70 -8.97
CA GLY A 71 -18.90 -19.88 -10.00
C GLY A 71 -18.32 -20.20 -11.38
N VAL A 72 -17.92 -19.15 -12.09
CA VAL A 72 -17.20 -19.22 -13.38
C VAL A 72 -15.82 -19.86 -13.26
N PHE A 73 -15.18 -19.74 -12.08
CA PHE A 73 -13.85 -20.26 -11.85
C PHE A 73 -13.93 -21.67 -11.25
N ASP A 74 -13.97 -22.67 -12.14
CA ASP A 74 -13.98 -24.09 -11.80
C ASP A 74 -12.58 -24.72 -11.88
N ASP A 75 -12.49 -26.03 -11.61
CA ASP A 75 -11.22 -26.77 -11.62
C ASP A 75 -10.52 -26.71 -12.99
N ALA A 76 -11.28 -26.70 -14.09
CA ALA A 76 -10.73 -26.64 -15.45
C ALA A 76 -10.13 -25.26 -15.75
N LEU A 77 -10.77 -24.18 -15.30
CA LEU A 77 -10.24 -22.83 -15.42
C LEU A 77 -9.04 -22.61 -14.48
N GLU A 78 -9.04 -23.23 -13.29
CA GLU A 78 -7.89 -23.23 -12.39
C GLU A 78 -6.68 -23.93 -13.03
N ASP A 79 -6.88 -25.10 -13.64
CA ASP A 79 -5.82 -25.84 -14.33
C ASP A 79 -5.27 -25.05 -15.53
N SER A 80 -6.15 -24.44 -16.32
CA SER A 80 -5.76 -23.56 -17.44
C SER A 80 -4.93 -22.36 -16.98
N THR A 81 -5.31 -21.76 -15.85
CA THR A 81 -4.57 -20.66 -15.22
C THR A 81 -3.19 -21.13 -14.76
N ARG A 82 -3.11 -22.32 -14.15
CA ARG A 82 -1.84 -22.90 -13.68
C ARG A 82 -0.91 -23.23 -14.85
N ASP A 83 -1.44 -23.75 -15.95
CA ASP A 83 -0.66 -24.04 -17.14
C ASP A 83 -0.18 -22.78 -17.86
N ALA A 84 -0.99 -21.71 -17.86
CA ALA A 84 -0.55 -20.40 -18.33
C ALA A 84 0.65 -19.91 -17.52
N LEU A 85 0.58 -19.91 -16.18
CA LEU A 85 1.69 -19.49 -15.31
C LEU A 85 2.98 -20.28 -15.57
N LYS A 86 2.90 -21.59 -15.81
CA LYS A 86 4.07 -22.43 -16.14
C LYS A 86 4.79 -21.96 -17.41
N LYS A 87 4.07 -21.47 -18.43
CA LYS A 87 4.68 -20.92 -19.67
C LYS A 87 5.54 -19.69 -19.40
N PHE A 88 5.28 -18.99 -18.29
CA PHE A 88 6.04 -17.83 -17.83
C PHE A 88 7.08 -18.18 -16.76
N GLY A 89 7.21 -19.47 -16.38
CA GLY A 89 8.13 -19.92 -15.33
C GLY A 89 7.70 -19.45 -13.94
N ILE A 90 6.40 -19.29 -13.70
CA ILE A 90 5.84 -18.79 -12.44
C ILE A 90 5.20 -19.95 -11.68
N GLU A 91 5.65 -20.20 -10.45
CA GLU A 91 5.07 -21.25 -9.60
C GLU A 91 3.86 -20.74 -8.82
N CYS A 92 2.69 -21.33 -9.09
CA CYS A 92 1.48 -21.08 -8.33
C CYS A 92 1.49 -21.83 -6.99
N ARG A 93 1.11 -21.13 -5.91
CA ARG A 93 0.87 -21.71 -4.59
C ARG A 93 -0.61 -22.05 -4.40
N ARG A 94 -1.48 -21.07 -4.63
CA ARG A 94 -2.93 -21.20 -4.53
C ARG A 94 -3.62 -20.12 -5.34
N THR A 95 -4.87 -20.37 -5.68
CA THR A 95 -5.75 -19.39 -6.29
C THR A 95 -6.99 -19.23 -5.42
N ASP A 96 -7.41 -17.98 -5.21
CA ASP A 96 -8.59 -17.63 -4.45
C ASP A 96 -9.47 -16.69 -5.27
N VAL A 97 -10.78 -16.98 -5.38
CA VAL A 97 -11.74 -16.00 -5.91
C VAL A 97 -12.23 -15.14 -4.76
N LYS A 98 -11.97 -13.83 -4.83
CA LYS A 98 -12.29 -12.88 -3.76
C LYS A 98 -13.19 -11.76 -4.23
N LYS A 99 -14.03 -11.27 -3.32
CA LYS A 99 -14.75 -10.00 -3.50
C LYS A 99 -13.99 -8.90 -2.75
N LEU A 100 -13.01 -8.32 -3.44
CA LEU A 100 -12.16 -7.26 -2.88
C LEU A 100 -12.79 -5.90 -3.14
N THR A 101 -13.01 -5.13 -2.08
CA THR A 101 -13.43 -3.72 -2.20
C THR A 101 -12.40 -2.81 -1.55
N GLN A 102 -12.08 -1.69 -2.20
CA GLN A 102 -11.25 -0.67 -1.56
C GLN A 102 -11.97 -0.20 -0.29
N ARG A 103 -11.26 -0.24 0.83
CA ARG A 103 -11.85 0.15 2.12
C ARG A 103 -12.40 1.58 2.02
N GLY A 104 -13.63 1.79 2.48
CA GLY A 104 -14.29 3.10 2.41
C GLY A 104 -14.97 3.42 1.07
N PHE A 105 -14.83 2.56 0.05
CA PHE A 105 -15.60 2.63 -1.19
C PHE A 105 -16.44 1.36 -1.38
N PRO A 106 -17.77 1.45 -1.25
CA PRO A 106 -18.66 0.30 -1.42
C PRO A 106 -18.93 -0.04 -2.90
N GLU A 107 -18.07 0.35 -3.85
CA GLU A 107 -18.27 0.13 -5.28
C GLU A 107 -18.48 -1.35 -5.65
N ALA A 108 -18.97 -1.55 -6.88
CA ALA A 108 -19.48 -2.82 -7.40
C ALA A 108 -18.56 -4.00 -7.10
N GLU A 109 -19.16 -5.07 -6.58
CA GLU A 109 -18.50 -6.32 -6.16
C GLU A 109 -17.95 -7.11 -7.36
N GLU A 110 -16.93 -6.62 -8.05
CA GLU A 110 -16.21 -7.43 -9.05
C GLU A 110 -15.49 -8.58 -8.32
N ARG A 111 -15.73 -9.82 -8.76
CA ARG A 111 -15.00 -10.98 -8.27
C ARG A 111 -13.62 -10.97 -8.90
N THR A 112 -12.58 -11.05 -8.08
CA THR A 112 -11.19 -11.06 -8.52
C THR A 112 -10.56 -12.41 -8.25
N VAL A 113 -10.00 -13.04 -9.29
CA VAL A 113 -9.14 -14.21 -9.15
C VAL A 113 -7.77 -13.76 -8.65
N VAL A 114 -7.48 -14.03 -7.39
CA VAL A 114 -6.19 -13.73 -6.76
C VAL A 114 -5.31 -14.96 -6.81
N ILE A 115 -4.24 -14.86 -7.60
CA ILE A 115 -3.25 -15.91 -7.82
C ILE A 115 -2.05 -15.62 -6.92
N GLN A 116 -1.78 -16.52 -6.00
CA GLN A 116 -0.66 -16.39 -5.08
C GLN A 116 0.52 -17.24 -5.55
N THR A 117 1.68 -16.61 -5.69
CA THR A 117 2.94 -17.28 -6.00
C THR A 117 3.57 -17.95 -4.77
N ARG A 118 4.48 -18.89 -4.99
CA ARG A 118 5.27 -19.51 -3.91
C ARG A 118 6.31 -18.55 -3.34
N GLU A 119 6.79 -18.79 -2.11
CA GLU A 119 7.80 -17.93 -1.48
C GLU A 119 9.13 -17.85 -2.24
N THR A 120 9.47 -18.89 -3.00
CA THR A 120 10.68 -18.96 -3.83
C THR A 120 10.60 -18.08 -5.07
N GLN A 121 9.40 -17.65 -5.47
CA GLN A 121 9.18 -16.80 -6.64
C GLN A 121 9.59 -15.36 -6.34
N THR A 122 10.81 -15.00 -6.75
CA THR A 122 11.36 -13.64 -6.58
C THR A 122 11.57 -12.90 -7.90
N ASP A 123 11.64 -13.64 -9.01
CA ASP A 123 11.69 -13.06 -10.35
C ASP A 123 10.29 -12.63 -10.80
N THR A 124 10.12 -11.31 -10.97
CA THR A 124 8.88 -10.66 -11.38
C THR A 124 8.90 -10.19 -12.83
N THR A 125 9.96 -10.50 -13.60
CA THR A 125 10.18 -9.93 -14.95
C THR A 125 9.07 -10.24 -15.95
N ARG A 126 8.47 -11.43 -15.86
CA ARG A 126 7.41 -11.90 -16.77
C ARG A 126 6.01 -11.87 -16.16
N TRP A 127 5.84 -11.27 -14.98
CA TRP A 127 4.56 -11.27 -14.28
C TRP A 127 3.47 -10.49 -15.01
N GLN A 128 3.84 -9.39 -15.67
CA GLN A 128 2.88 -8.61 -16.46
C GLN A 128 2.35 -9.42 -17.65
N GLU A 129 3.24 -10.01 -18.46
CA GLU A 129 2.85 -10.88 -19.58
C GLU A 129 1.97 -12.04 -19.11
N ALA A 130 2.31 -12.65 -17.96
CA ALA A 130 1.56 -13.75 -17.40
C ALA A 130 0.15 -13.33 -16.98
N VAL A 131 0.01 -12.21 -16.26
CA VAL A 131 -1.30 -11.77 -15.77
C VAL A 131 -2.19 -11.28 -16.92
N ASP A 132 -1.63 -10.66 -17.96
CA ASP A 132 -2.37 -10.25 -19.15
C ASP A 132 -2.88 -11.48 -19.93
N CYS A 133 -2.04 -12.51 -20.12
CA CYS A 133 -2.46 -13.78 -20.74
C CYS A 133 -3.56 -14.50 -19.94
N ILE A 134 -3.43 -14.55 -18.62
CA ILE A 134 -4.43 -15.17 -17.74
C ILE A 134 -5.75 -14.38 -17.76
N ASN A 135 -5.67 -13.06 -17.86
CA ASN A 135 -6.84 -12.21 -17.96
C ASN A 135 -7.63 -12.45 -19.25
N GLU A 136 -7.00 -12.74 -20.38
CA GLU A 136 -7.72 -13.18 -21.59
C GLU A 136 -8.49 -14.48 -21.33
N ILE A 137 -7.83 -15.49 -20.77
CA ILE A 137 -8.44 -16.80 -20.43
C ILE A 137 -9.65 -16.63 -19.50
N ILE A 138 -9.51 -15.83 -18.45
CA ILE A 138 -10.55 -15.61 -17.45
C ILE A 138 -11.70 -14.77 -18.01
N ASN A 139 -11.40 -13.74 -18.81
CA ASN A 139 -12.44 -12.91 -19.42
C ASN A 139 -13.27 -13.68 -20.44
N ASP A 140 -12.66 -14.57 -21.22
CA ASP A 140 -13.39 -15.43 -22.15
C ASP A 140 -14.39 -16.33 -21.41
N ALA A 141 -13.96 -16.96 -20.32
CA ALA A 141 -14.84 -17.79 -19.48
C ALA A 141 -15.94 -16.96 -18.78
N ALA A 142 -15.59 -15.79 -18.24
CA ALA A 142 -16.55 -14.90 -17.60
C ALA A 142 -17.60 -14.37 -18.59
N ALA A 143 -17.19 -14.01 -19.80
CA ALA A 143 -18.08 -13.57 -20.87
C ALA A 143 -19.07 -14.67 -21.28
N GLN A 144 -18.61 -15.92 -21.42
CA GLN A 144 -19.49 -17.07 -21.70
C GLN A 144 -20.55 -17.28 -20.62
N ALA A 145 -20.22 -16.98 -19.37
CA ALA A 145 -21.15 -17.04 -18.23
C ALA A 145 -21.98 -15.75 -18.02
N GLY A 146 -21.84 -14.73 -18.89
CA GLY A 146 -22.56 -13.46 -18.79
C GLY A 146 -22.15 -12.61 -17.59
N THR A 147 -20.89 -12.69 -17.15
CA THR A 147 -20.36 -11.94 -15.99
C THR A 147 -18.96 -11.38 -16.28
N THR A 148 -18.35 -10.72 -15.29
CA THR A 148 -16.98 -10.19 -15.37
C THR A 148 -16.16 -10.65 -14.18
N MET A 149 -14.85 -10.80 -14.37
CA MET A 149 -13.92 -11.13 -13.29
C MET A 149 -12.61 -10.35 -13.42
N GLY A 150 -12.11 -9.86 -12.30
CA GLY A 150 -10.76 -9.32 -12.19
C GLY A 150 -9.71 -10.43 -12.03
N VAL A 151 -8.45 -10.07 -12.24
CA VAL A 151 -7.30 -10.96 -11.99
C VAL A 151 -6.23 -10.17 -11.25
N GLU A 152 -5.60 -10.79 -10.26
CA GLU A 152 -4.41 -10.26 -9.61
C GLU A 152 -3.39 -11.38 -9.40
N LEU A 153 -2.12 -11.11 -9.66
CA LEU A 153 -0.99 -11.98 -9.34
C LEU A 153 -0.18 -11.36 -8.20
N GLU A 154 0.01 -12.08 -7.09
CA GLU A 154 0.69 -11.58 -5.91
C GLU A 154 1.72 -12.55 -5.31
N SER A 155 2.76 -12.01 -4.68
CA SER A 155 3.58 -12.75 -3.71
C SER A 155 3.11 -12.39 -2.31
N PRO A 156 2.43 -13.29 -1.58
CA PRO A 156 1.87 -12.98 -0.25
C PRO A 156 2.95 -12.62 0.79
N TYR A 157 4.22 -12.90 0.48
CA TYR A 157 5.37 -12.66 1.35
C TYR A 157 6.22 -11.45 0.96
N GLN A 158 6.01 -10.89 -0.23
CA GLN A 158 6.87 -9.80 -0.74
C GLN A 158 6.08 -8.58 -1.21
N TRP A 159 4.78 -8.73 -1.46
CA TRP A 159 3.89 -7.62 -1.73
C TRP A 159 3.82 -6.64 -0.55
N TYR A 160 3.39 -5.42 -0.83
CA TYR A 160 3.31 -4.38 0.17
C TYR A 160 2.21 -4.65 1.20
N TYR A 161 2.63 -5.18 2.36
CA TYR A 161 1.71 -5.62 3.41
C TYR A 161 2.21 -5.22 4.81
N ASP A 162 2.64 -3.96 4.94
CA ASP A 162 3.23 -3.46 6.18
C ASP A 162 2.15 -3.00 7.18
N ILE A 163 2.36 -3.29 8.46
CA ILE A 163 1.61 -2.77 9.61
C ILE A 163 2.37 -1.62 10.27
N SER A 164 1.65 -0.77 10.99
CA SER A 164 2.20 0.35 11.76
C SER A 164 2.21 0.03 13.26
N SER A 165 3.23 0.52 13.95
CA SER A 165 3.34 0.56 15.41
C SER A 165 3.87 1.92 15.85
N ALA A 166 3.67 2.27 17.12
CA ALA A 166 4.13 3.54 17.66
C ALA A 166 5.66 3.62 17.70
N ILE A 167 6.21 4.82 17.47
CA ILE A 167 7.62 5.10 17.70
C ILE A 167 7.84 5.27 19.21
N SER A 168 8.79 4.54 19.78
CA SER A 168 9.09 4.62 21.21
C SER A 168 9.61 6.01 21.60
N PRO A 169 9.01 6.68 22.62
CA PRO A 169 9.48 7.97 23.11
C PRO A 169 10.95 7.94 23.56
N GLY A 170 11.62 9.09 23.48
CA GLY A 170 13.00 9.28 23.95
C GLY A 170 14.09 8.71 23.04
N THR A 171 13.76 7.89 22.05
CA THR A 171 14.70 7.37 21.04
C THR A 171 15.22 8.47 20.11
N SER A 172 16.35 8.23 19.44
CA SER A 172 16.88 9.14 18.41
C SER A 172 15.88 9.35 17.27
N ILE A 173 15.16 8.28 16.89
CA ILE A 173 14.08 8.33 15.91
C ILE A 173 12.96 9.27 16.36
N HIS A 174 12.45 9.11 17.59
CA HIS A 174 11.41 9.98 18.12
C HIS A 174 11.84 11.45 18.11
N LYS A 175 13.08 11.74 18.54
CA LYS A 175 13.65 13.09 18.51
C LYS A 175 13.77 13.64 17.08
N ALA A 176 14.20 12.81 16.13
CA ALA A 176 14.29 13.18 14.73
C ALA A 176 12.91 13.47 14.12
N SER A 177 11.90 12.63 14.41
CA SER A 177 10.50 12.83 13.98
C SER A 177 9.94 14.16 14.47
N LEU A 178 10.15 14.52 15.74
CA LEU A 178 9.74 15.83 16.28
C LEU A 178 10.43 17.00 15.58
N GLN A 179 11.71 16.86 15.20
CA GLN A 179 12.44 17.92 14.51
C GLN A 179 11.99 18.13 13.07
N ILE A 180 11.62 17.07 12.35
CA ILE A 180 11.20 17.19 10.95
C ILE A 180 9.73 17.57 10.79
N GLU A 181 8.92 17.47 11.85
CA GLU A 181 7.46 17.60 11.79
C GLU A 181 6.98 18.84 11.03
N HIS A 182 7.45 20.01 11.45
CA HIS A 182 7.08 21.29 10.86
C HIS A 182 7.52 21.44 9.39
N VAL A 183 8.68 20.89 9.03
CA VAL A 183 9.19 20.96 7.64
C VAL A 183 8.43 20.03 6.72
N VAL A 184 8.11 18.83 7.19
CA VAL A 184 7.25 17.89 6.45
C VAL A 184 5.88 18.52 6.24
N GLU A 185 5.27 19.07 7.29
CA GLU A 185 3.96 19.70 7.21
C GLU A 185 3.95 20.89 6.23
N ALA A 186 4.97 21.75 6.27
CA ALA A 186 5.11 22.88 5.36
C ALA A 186 5.22 22.43 3.89
N GLU A 187 6.05 21.43 3.60
CA GLU A 187 6.22 20.94 2.23
C GLU A 187 4.99 20.16 1.76
N VAL A 188 4.32 19.39 2.62
CA VAL A 188 3.05 18.72 2.28
C VAL A 188 1.96 19.73 1.97
N ARG A 189 1.83 20.80 2.76
CA ARG A 189 0.85 21.88 2.47
C ARG A 189 1.10 22.54 1.13
N LYS A 190 2.38 22.75 0.79
CA LYS A 190 2.80 23.36 -0.47
C LYS A 190 2.59 22.43 -1.67
N SER A 191 3.04 21.18 -1.58
CA SER A 191 3.09 20.24 -2.70
C SER A 191 1.82 19.39 -2.87
N CYS A 192 0.99 19.30 -1.83
CA CYS A 192 -0.26 18.53 -1.83
C CYS A 192 -1.48 19.39 -1.44
N SER A 193 -1.45 20.69 -1.73
CA SER A 193 -2.52 21.63 -1.34
C SER A 193 -3.91 21.12 -1.74
N GLY A 194 -4.81 20.98 -0.76
CA GLY A 194 -6.16 20.44 -0.95
C GLY A 194 -6.26 18.92 -1.17
N LEU A 195 -5.13 18.20 -1.30
CA LEU A 195 -5.09 16.77 -1.56
C LEU A 195 -4.78 15.95 -0.30
N TRP A 196 -3.92 16.45 0.60
CA TRP A 196 -3.51 15.72 1.80
C TRP A 196 -4.63 15.66 2.86
N LYS A 197 -4.60 14.61 3.69
CA LYS A 197 -5.57 14.32 4.76
C LYS A 197 -4.94 14.34 6.14
N SER A 198 -3.77 13.71 6.28
CA SER A 198 -3.04 13.63 7.56
C SER A 198 -1.58 13.24 7.31
N ILE A 199 -0.74 13.44 8.32
CA ILE A 199 0.66 13.03 8.36
C ILE A 199 0.84 12.19 9.62
N ALA A 200 1.47 11.02 9.49
CA ALA A 200 1.72 10.12 10.62
C ALA A 200 3.20 9.69 10.68
N TYR A 201 3.68 9.43 11.89
CA TYR A 201 5.06 9.00 12.16
C TYR A 201 5.02 7.66 12.89
N HIS A 202 5.24 6.56 12.15
CA HIS A 202 5.08 5.22 12.68
C HIS A 202 6.30 4.35 12.38
N ASN A 203 6.48 3.32 13.21
CA ASN A 203 7.33 2.19 12.90
C ASN A 203 6.56 1.24 11.97
N ARG A 204 7.05 1.04 10.74
CA ARG A 204 6.50 0.10 9.77
C ARG A 204 7.28 -1.20 9.74
N GLN A 205 6.56 -2.31 9.64
CA GLN A 205 7.14 -3.62 9.41
C GLN A 205 6.17 -4.47 8.59
N HIS A 206 6.70 -5.42 7.82
CA HIS A 206 5.86 -6.36 7.09
C HIS A 206 4.98 -7.14 8.07
N LYS A 207 3.68 -7.31 7.81
CA LYS A 207 2.76 -7.97 8.76
C LYS A 207 3.18 -9.39 9.13
N LEU A 208 3.84 -10.08 8.19
CA LEU A 208 4.34 -11.44 8.39
C LEU A 208 5.76 -11.49 9.01
N ALA A 209 6.35 -10.35 9.36
CA ALA A 209 7.71 -10.29 9.92
C ALA A 209 7.86 -11.04 11.25
N ASP A 210 6.84 -10.97 12.13
CA ASP A 210 6.88 -11.65 13.43
C ASP A 210 6.52 -13.14 13.36
N SER A 211 6.27 -13.67 12.15
CA SER A 211 6.02 -15.10 11.92
C SER A 211 7.31 -15.92 11.92
N ALA A 212 8.22 -15.64 12.88
CA ALA A 212 9.50 -16.31 13.09
C ALA A 212 9.39 -17.85 13.21
N ASN A 213 8.19 -18.38 13.46
CA ASN A 213 7.90 -19.82 13.49
C ASN A 213 7.68 -20.47 12.12
N ILE A 214 7.84 -19.76 10.99
CA ILE A 214 7.67 -20.35 9.65
C ILE A 214 8.99 -20.45 8.86
N GLY A 215 10.15 -20.26 9.51
CA GLY A 215 11.45 -20.66 8.93
C GLY A 215 11.85 -19.93 7.63
N PHE A 216 11.28 -18.76 7.34
CA PHE A 216 11.54 -18.02 6.10
C PHE A 216 12.62 -16.94 6.29
N PRO A 217 13.81 -17.07 5.66
CA PRO A 217 14.91 -16.12 5.84
C PRO A 217 14.69 -14.74 5.19
N SER A 218 13.77 -14.63 4.22
CA SER A 218 13.60 -13.42 3.39
C SER A 218 12.73 -12.33 4.00
N LEU A 219 11.95 -12.64 5.04
CA LEU A 219 11.15 -11.68 5.79
C LEU A 219 11.95 -11.13 6.97
N THR A 220 13.00 -10.37 6.69
CA THR A 220 13.70 -9.67 7.76
C THR A 220 12.74 -8.66 8.39
N GLY A 221 12.32 -8.91 9.64
CA GLY A 221 11.41 -8.06 10.42
C GLY A 221 12.02 -6.73 10.86
N VAL A 222 12.73 -6.07 9.95
CA VAL A 222 13.35 -4.78 10.20
C VAL A 222 12.25 -3.75 10.31
N VAL A 223 12.07 -3.24 11.53
CA VAL A 223 11.25 -2.08 11.82
C VAL A 223 11.86 -0.87 11.11
N LYS A 224 11.04 -0.18 10.31
CA LYS A 224 11.41 1.02 9.56
C LYS A 224 10.63 2.20 10.12
N PRO A 225 11.28 3.18 10.77
CA PRO A 225 10.64 4.44 11.07
C PRO A 225 10.20 5.12 9.77
N THR A 226 8.93 5.51 9.67
CA THR A 226 8.34 6.00 8.42
C THR A 226 7.47 7.23 8.67
N VAL A 227 7.67 8.27 7.87
CA VAL A 227 6.70 9.35 7.67
C VAL A 227 5.69 8.90 6.62
N ILE A 228 4.42 8.87 6.99
CA ILE A 228 3.33 8.51 6.08
C ILE A 228 2.50 9.76 5.82
N VAL A 229 2.43 10.18 4.57
CA VAL A 229 1.56 11.26 4.10
C VAL A 229 0.31 10.63 3.49
N PHE A 230 -0.82 10.81 4.15
CA PHE A 230 -2.10 10.34 3.65
C PHE A 230 -2.71 11.40 2.73
N VAL A 231 -3.11 10.98 1.54
CA VAL A 231 -3.78 11.84 0.54
C VAL A 231 -5.15 11.31 0.19
N THR A 232 -6.01 12.20 -0.30
CA THR A 232 -7.37 11.87 -0.71
C THR A 232 -7.31 10.83 -1.83
N PRO A 233 -8.01 9.69 -1.71
CA PRO A 233 -8.08 8.70 -2.78
C PRO A 233 -8.54 9.31 -4.12
N GLY A 234 -8.00 8.81 -5.22
CA GLY A 234 -8.25 9.34 -6.58
C GLY A 234 -7.53 10.66 -6.91
N SER A 235 -6.75 11.23 -5.97
CA SER A 235 -5.98 12.45 -6.24
C SER A 235 -4.98 12.23 -7.37
N MET A 236 -4.88 13.20 -8.29
CA MET A 236 -3.95 13.19 -9.42
C MET A 236 -2.81 14.17 -9.18
N ALA A 237 -1.55 13.72 -9.28
CA ALA A 237 -0.38 14.60 -9.19
C ALA A 237 0.87 13.98 -9.83
N HIS A 238 1.94 14.77 -9.91
CA HIS A 238 3.30 14.28 -10.17
C HIS A 238 3.90 13.71 -8.87
N TRP A 239 3.36 12.59 -8.39
CA TRP A 239 3.70 12.03 -7.08
C TRP A 239 5.19 11.76 -6.85
N GLY A 240 5.95 11.42 -7.91
CA GLY A 240 7.40 11.27 -7.84
C GLY A 240 8.11 12.57 -7.46
N GLU A 241 7.64 13.71 -7.98
CA GLU A 241 8.20 15.03 -7.67
C GLU A 241 7.81 15.47 -6.25
N VAL A 242 6.55 15.24 -5.87
CA VAL A 242 6.04 15.51 -4.52
C VAL A 242 6.86 14.72 -3.48
N GLU A 243 7.05 13.42 -3.67
CA GLU A 243 7.84 12.59 -2.77
C GLU A 243 9.30 13.06 -2.71
N ALA A 244 9.90 13.41 -3.85
CA ALA A 244 11.27 13.92 -3.89
C ALA A 244 11.43 15.29 -3.20
N GLN A 245 10.41 16.15 -3.25
CA GLN A 245 10.40 17.44 -2.55
C GLN A 245 10.36 17.25 -1.03
N ILE A 246 9.42 16.44 -0.53
CA ILE A 246 9.30 16.14 0.91
C ILE A 246 10.58 15.45 1.42
N ARG A 247 11.11 14.49 0.66
CA ARG A 247 12.39 13.81 0.97
C ARG A 247 13.54 14.81 1.15
N ARG A 248 13.71 15.74 0.20
CA ARG A 248 14.76 16.79 0.28
C ARG A 248 14.57 17.69 1.49
N ALA A 249 13.32 18.02 1.83
CA ALA A 249 13.00 18.85 2.99
C ALA A 249 13.41 18.15 4.31
N ILE A 250 13.15 16.84 4.43
CA ILE A 250 13.59 16.01 5.57
C ILE A 250 15.12 15.95 5.65
N GLU A 251 15.80 15.65 4.54
CA GLU A 251 17.26 15.49 4.47
C GLU A 251 18.01 16.82 4.77
N ALA A 252 17.37 17.97 4.58
CA ALA A 252 17.95 19.28 4.87
C ALA A 252 18.06 19.60 6.37
N ILE A 253 17.35 18.86 7.23
CA ILE A 253 17.39 19.06 8.68
C ILE A 253 18.70 18.54 9.26
N ARG A 254 19.39 19.41 10.01
CA ARG A 254 20.57 19.03 10.79
C ARG A 254 20.11 18.29 12.04
N PHE A 255 20.66 17.09 12.24
CA PHE A 255 20.36 16.25 13.39
C PHE A 255 21.65 15.71 14.00
N GLU A 256 21.73 15.71 15.33
CA GLU A 256 22.86 15.13 16.06
C GLU A 256 22.73 13.60 16.09
N GLY A 257 23.18 12.96 15.01
CA GLY A 257 23.14 11.51 14.84
C GLY A 257 23.07 11.12 13.37
N ASP A 258 23.10 9.82 13.11
CA ASP A 258 22.73 9.25 11.82
C ASP A 258 21.42 8.47 12.01
N VAL A 259 20.33 9.02 11.46
CA VAL A 259 18.99 8.47 11.59
C VAL A 259 18.44 8.22 10.19
N GLU A 260 17.94 7.02 9.97
CA GLU A 260 17.27 6.65 8.73
C GLU A 260 15.75 6.63 8.95
N ILE A 261 15.02 7.38 8.12
CA ILE A 261 13.56 7.45 8.13
C ILE A 261 13.07 7.16 6.70
N ALA A 262 12.04 6.34 6.56
CA ALA A 262 11.37 6.13 5.29
C ALA A 262 10.26 7.18 5.06
N LEU A 263 9.92 7.43 3.81
CA LEU A 263 8.80 8.28 3.40
C LEU A 263 7.86 7.48 2.49
N GLU A 264 6.57 7.58 2.78
CA GLU A 264 5.51 6.99 1.97
C GLU A 264 4.37 7.99 1.77
N ILE A 265 3.85 8.06 0.55
CA ILE A 265 2.61 8.78 0.23
C ILE A 265 1.57 7.72 -0.10
N LEU A 266 0.45 7.68 0.64
CA LEU A 266 -0.56 6.63 0.53
C LEU A 266 -1.95 7.22 0.39
N PRO A 267 -2.88 6.55 -0.32
CA PRO A 267 -4.29 6.89 -0.22
C PRO A 267 -4.74 6.66 1.22
N GLY A 268 -5.35 7.68 1.81
CA GLY A 268 -5.81 7.65 3.20
C GLY A 268 -7.26 8.04 3.34
N PHE A 269 -7.98 7.25 4.12
CA PHE A 269 -9.34 7.56 4.54
C PHE A 269 -9.29 8.06 5.96
N ASN A 270 -9.70 9.29 6.19
CA ASN A 270 -10.20 9.66 7.49
C ASN A 270 -11.63 9.10 7.55
N THR A 271 -11.81 7.88 8.05
CA THR A 271 -13.11 7.49 8.60
C THR A 271 -13.19 8.15 9.97
N PRO A 272 -14.02 9.20 10.15
CA PRO A 272 -14.31 9.68 11.50
C PRO A 272 -14.86 8.49 12.27
N SER A 273 -14.39 8.27 13.49
CA SER A 273 -15.04 7.34 14.40
C SER A 273 -16.38 7.94 14.81
N THR A 274 -17.38 7.89 13.93
CA THR A 274 -18.79 8.14 14.30
C THR A 274 -19.29 6.95 15.09
N ARG A 275 -18.79 6.81 16.32
CA ARG A 275 -19.61 6.24 17.36
C ARG A 275 -20.31 7.42 17.99
N SER A 276 -21.59 7.61 17.66
CA SER A 276 -22.52 8.32 18.53
C SER A 276 -22.60 7.52 19.84
N SER A 277 -21.60 7.70 20.70
CA SER A 277 -21.67 7.33 22.10
C SER A 277 -22.49 8.41 22.77
N THR A 278 -23.81 8.30 22.66
CA THR A 278 -24.63 8.62 23.82
C THR A 278 -24.17 7.68 24.92
N GLU A 279 -23.73 8.24 26.04
CA GLU A 279 -23.21 7.57 27.25
C GLU A 279 -21.75 7.11 27.19
N TYR A 280 -20.83 8.07 27.19
CA TYR A 280 -19.74 8.04 28.16
C TYR A 280 -19.28 9.47 28.41
N THR A 281 -19.26 9.89 29.67
CA THR A 281 -18.75 11.20 30.09
C THR A 281 -17.35 10.98 30.65
N PRO A 282 -16.25 11.25 29.93
CA PRO A 282 -14.95 11.40 30.54
C PRO A 282 -14.88 12.82 31.10
N THR A 283 -14.88 12.90 32.42
CA THR A 283 -14.67 14.11 33.19
C THR A 283 -13.24 14.61 32.99
N THR A 284 -13.01 15.62 32.14
CA THR A 284 -11.85 16.52 32.31
C THR A 284 -12.19 17.94 31.89
N SER A 285 -12.27 18.78 32.93
CA SER A 285 -11.91 20.20 33.03
C SER A 285 -12.30 21.19 31.92
N ARG A 286 -13.03 22.20 32.35
CA ARG A 286 -13.55 23.36 31.62
C ARG A 286 -12.43 24.25 31.06
N HIS A 287 -12.53 24.64 29.79
CA HIS A 287 -12.24 26.01 29.36
C HIS A 287 -13.24 26.46 28.27
N PRO A 288 -13.62 27.75 28.23
CA PRO A 288 -14.80 28.23 27.52
C PRO A 288 -14.60 28.34 26.01
N LYS A 289 -15.71 28.15 25.30
CA LYS A 289 -15.88 28.23 23.84
C LYS A 289 -15.22 29.47 23.23
N CYS A 290 -14.34 29.26 22.25
CA CYS A 290 -14.03 30.24 21.21
C CYS A 290 -14.36 29.59 19.86
N LEU A 291 -15.28 30.22 19.13
CA LEU A 291 -15.77 29.82 17.80
C LEU A 291 -14.82 30.36 16.73
N ILE A 292 -13.93 29.54 16.16
CA ILE A 292 -13.14 29.82 14.94
C ILE A 292 -12.92 28.48 14.18
N PRO A 293 -12.95 28.45 12.83
CA PRO A 293 -13.05 27.24 12.01
C PRO A 293 -11.88 26.26 12.15
N VAL A 294 -12.23 24.97 11.98
CA VAL A 294 -11.44 23.76 12.24
C VAL A 294 -10.13 23.73 11.45
N PRO A 295 -8.95 23.59 12.09
CA PRO A 295 -7.73 23.17 11.43
C PRO A 295 -7.61 21.64 11.42
N ILE A 296 -7.09 21.11 10.31
CA ILE A 296 -6.78 19.69 10.08
C ILE A 296 -5.74 19.23 11.12
N GLU A 297 -6.07 18.16 11.87
CA GLU A 297 -5.25 17.62 12.97
C GLU A 297 -4.00 16.86 12.47
N VAL A 298 -2.88 17.06 13.16
CA VAL A 298 -1.79 16.08 13.22
C VAL A 298 -2.22 14.99 14.21
N VAL A 299 -2.64 13.83 13.70
CA VAL A 299 -3.19 12.76 14.56
C VAL A 299 -2.15 11.66 14.77
N TRP A 300 -1.79 11.44 16.03
CA TRP A 300 -1.10 10.22 16.48
C TRP A 300 -2.13 9.09 16.59
N LEU A 301 -2.46 8.45 15.47
CA LEU A 301 -3.39 7.31 15.47
C LEU A 301 -2.69 6.03 15.92
N LEU A 302 -2.97 5.58 17.14
CA LEU A 302 -2.74 4.21 17.57
C LEU A 302 -3.73 3.28 16.85
N TRP A 303 -3.23 2.44 15.93
CA TRP A 303 -4.01 1.34 15.39
C TRP A 303 -3.66 0.05 16.15
N LEU A 304 -4.48 -0.31 17.13
CA LEU A 304 -4.46 -1.64 17.73
C LEU A 304 -5.18 -2.60 16.79
N SER A 305 -4.43 -3.50 16.14
CA SER A 305 -5.03 -4.65 15.46
C SER A 305 -5.50 -5.64 16.53
N SER A 306 -6.78 -5.59 16.89
CA SER A 306 -7.42 -6.62 17.71
C SER A 306 -7.38 -7.96 16.98
N ASN A 307 -6.54 -8.87 17.47
CA ASN A 307 -6.50 -10.25 17.03
C ASN A 307 -7.52 -11.04 17.88
N THR A 308 -8.79 -11.07 17.47
CA THR A 308 -9.77 -11.98 18.08
C THR A 308 -9.93 -13.19 17.17
N ARG A 309 -9.30 -14.29 17.59
CA ARG A 309 -9.65 -15.65 17.16
C ARG A 309 -11.05 -15.98 17.70
N GLY A 310 -11.89 -16.49 16.82
CA GLY A 310 -13.16 -17.17 17.09
C GLY A 310 -13.49 -18.00 15.86
#